data_AF-A0A7W8PKR8-F1
#
_entry.id   AF-A0A7W8PKR8-F1
#
_cell.length_a   1.000
_cell.length_b   1.000
_cell.length_c   1.000
_cell.angle_alpha   90.00
_cell.angle_beta   90.00
_cell.angle_gamma   90.00
#
_symmetry.space_group_name_H-M   'P 1'
#
loop_
_entity.id
_entity.type
_entity.pdbx_description
1 polymer ?
#
loop_
_entity_poly.entity_id
_entity_poly.type
_entity_poly.pdbx_seq_one_letter_code
_entity_poly.pdbx_strand_id
1 'polypeptide(L)' 'MSGIVRNRMTGELFRHSTLGDQVLAEARRRGEPWAASAVIYARRAETWYGSHPCRGEDLVLVFSEVFRVEQG' A
#
# COMPACT_ATOMS: atom_id res chain seq x y z
N MET A 1 3.91 -1.86 18.77
CA MET A 1 2.45 -2.13 18.92
C MET A 1 1.83 -2.27 17.54
N SER A 2 1.71 -3.50 17.01
CA SER A 2 1.03 -3.76 15.73
C SER A 2 -0.45 -3.98 15.98
N GLY A 3 -1.28 -2.98 15.68
CA GLY A 3 -2.73 -3.07 15.76
C GLY A 3 -3.27 -3.89 14.60
N ILE A 4 -3.86 -5.05 14.90
CA ILE A 4 -4.51 -5.91 13.92
C ILE A 4 -5.88 -5.34 13.62
N VAL A 5 -6.13 -4.94 12.37
CA VAL A 5 -7.48 -4.54 11.93
C VAL A 5 -8.09 -5.74 11.19
N ARG A 6 -9.22 -6.24 11.71
CA ARG A 6 -9.95 -7.38 11.11
C ARG A 6 -11.02 -6.85 10.17
N ASN A 7 -10.98 -7.26 8.91
CA ASN A 7 -12.08 -6.98 7.99
C ASN A 7 -13.31 -7.82 8.41
N ARG A 8 -14.41 -7.15 8.78
CA ARG A 8 -15.65 -7.81 9.24
C ARG A 8 -16.44 -8.52 8.13
N MET A 9 -16.19 -8.21 6.87
CA MET A 9 -16.91 -8.81 5.72
C MET A 9 -16.22 -10.07 5.18
N THR A 10 -14.89 -10.16 5.21
CA THR A 10 -14.14 -11.29 4.65
C THR A 10 -13.44 -12.16 5.70
N GLY A 11 -13.36 -11.71 6.95
CA GLY A 11 -12.66 -12.42 8.02
C GLY A 11 -11.13 -12.33 7.93
N GLU A 12 -10.59 -11.75 6.86
CA GLU A 12 -9.14 -11.59 6.67
C GLU A 12 -8.56 -10.59 7.66
N LEU A 13 -7.48 -11.02 8.31
CA LEU A 13 -6.62 -10.18 9.14
C LEU A 13 -5.63 -9.48 8.20
N PHE A 14 -6.03 -8.35 7.61
CA PHE A 14 -5.07 -7.49 6.93
C PHE A 14 -4.22 -6.77 7.98
N ARG A 15 -3.22 -7.47 8.51
CA ARG A 15 -2.04 -6.77 8.98
C ARG A 15 -1.37 -6.28 7.70
N HIS A 16 -1.58 -5.02 7.33
CA HIS A 16 -0.58 -4.38 6.48
C HIS A 16 0.68 -4.29 7.34
N SER A 17 1.47 -5.35 7.29
CA SER A 17 2.61 -5.57 8.17
C SER A 17 3.78 -4.71 7.71
N THR A 18 3.72 -4.31 6.44
CA THR A 18 4.69 -3.43 5.81
C THR A 18 4.03 -2.31 5.01
N LEU A 19 4.83 -1.31 4.65
CA LEU A 19 4.43 -0.28 3.69
C LEU A 19 4.03 -0.88 2.33
N GLY A 20 4.73 -1.92 1.89
CA GLY A 20 4.41 -2.65 0.67
C GLY A 20 3.00 -3.23 0.70
N ASP A 21 2.57 -3.81 1.82
CA ASP A 21 1.20 -4.31 1.97
C ASP A 21 0.15 -3.20 1.86
N GLN A 22 0.43 -2.01 2.41
CA GLN A 22 -0.49 -0.86 2.34
C GLN A 22 -0.64 -0.38 0.90
N VAL A 23 0.49 -0.27 0.18
CA VAL A 23 0.52 0.16 -1.22
C VAL A 23 -0.12 -0.88 -2.13
N LEU A 24 0.12 -2.16 -1.89
CA LEU A 24 -0.49 -3.25 -2.64
C LEU A 24 -2.02 -3.26 -2.48
N ALA A 25 -2.50 -3.05 -1.25
CA ALA A 25 -3.94 -2.96 -0.98
C ALA A 25 -4.56 -1.73 -1.62
N GLU A 26 -3.88 -0.58 -1.57
CA GLU A 26 -4.34 0.64 -2.22
C GLU A 26 -4.38 0.51 -3.74
N ALA A 27 -3.36 -0.10 -4.35
CA ALA A 27 -3.32 -0.36 -5.79
C ALA A 27 -4.49 -1.25 -6.23
N ARG A 28 -4.76 -2.34 -5.48
CA ARG A 28 -5.91 -3.22 -5.73
C ARG A 28 -7.25 -2.51 -5.53
N ARG A 29 -7.36 -1.64 -4.52
CA ARG A 29 -8.56 -0.83 -4.26
C ARG A 29 -8.87 0.14 -5.40
N ARG A 30 -7.83 0.69 -6.05
CA ARG A 30 -7.98 1.58 -7.21
C ARG A 30 -8.40 0.84 -8.49
N GLY A 31 -8.10 -0.45 -8.60
CA GLY A 31 -8.41 -1.25 -9.78
C GLY A 31 -7.41 -1.02 -10.92
N GLU A 32 -7.79 -1.37 -12.15
CA GLU A 32 -6.92 -1.19 -13.32
C GLU A 32 -6.73 0.29 -13.69
N PRO A 33 -5.53 0.72 -14.15
CA PRO A 33 -4.33 -0.09 -14.40
C PRO A 33 -3.43 -0.32 -13.17
N TRP A 34 -3.78 0.26 -12.02
CA TRP A 34 -2.93 0.23 -10.82
C TRP A 34 -2.79 -1.20 -10.25
N ALA A 35 -3.86 -1.98 -10.30
CA ALA A 35 -3.91 -3.35 -9.82
C ALA A 35 -2.93 -4.28 -10.57
N ALA A 36 -2.78 -4.11 -11.89
CA ALA A 36 -1.82 -4.88 -12.70
C ALA A 36 -0.37 -4.71 -12.23
N SER A 37 -0.01 -3.50 -11.78
CA SER A 37 1.34 -3.16 -11.31
C SER A 37 1.46 -3.10 -9.77
N ALA A 38 0.46 -3.59 -9.02
CA ALA A 38 0.39 -3.47 -7.56
C ALA A 38 1.67 -3.93 -6.83
N VAL A 39 2.27 -5.04 -7.29
CA VAL A 39 3.50 -5.59 -6.70
C VAL A 39 4.71 -4.68 -6.96
N ILE A 40 4.76 -4.04 -8.13
CA ILE A 40 5.83 -3.12 -8.50
C ILE A 40 5.77 -1.89 -7.61
N TYR A 41 4.58 -1.30 -7.43
CA TYR A 41 4.36 -0.17 -6.53
C TYR A 41 4.75 -0.50 -5.09
N ALA A 42 4.36 -1.68 -4.59
CA ALA A 42 4.70 -2.12 -3.25
C ALA A 42 6.22 -2.21 -3.01
N ARG A 43 6.95 -2.86 -3.94
CA ARG A 43 8.42 -2.96 -3.85
C ARG A 43 9.09 -1.61 -3.95
N ARG A 44 8.61 -0.73 -4.83
CA ARG A 44 9.12 0.62 -4.99
C ARG A 44 8.96 1.43 -3.70
N ALA A 45 7.79 1.37 -3.08
CA ALA A 45 7.53 2.04 -1.81
C ALA A 45 8.50 1.57 -0.72
N GLU A 46 8.71 0.26 -0.57
CA GLU A 46 9.66 -0.24 0.43
C GLU A 46 11.11 0.11 0.10
N THR A 47 11.46 0.21 -1.17
CA THR A 47 12.81 0.65 -1.60
C THR A 47 13.05 2.12 -1.25
N TRP A 48 12.03 2.96 -1.38
CA TRP A 48 12.18 4.41 -1.19
C TRP A 48 12.04 4.86 0.27
N TYR A 49 11.08 4.28 1.01
CA TYR A 49 10.74 4.73 2.37
C TYR A 49 10.98 3.65 3.43
N GLY A 50 11.43 2.46 3.03
CA GLY A 50 11.59 1.31 3.91
C GLY A 50 10.28 0.51 4.10
N SER A 51 10.40 -0.64 4.77
CA SER A 51 9.26 -1.56 4.94
C SER A 51 8.33 -1.21 6.10
N HIS A 52 8.61 -0.17 6.90
CA HIS A 52 7.77 0.19 8.03
C HIS A 52 6.44 0.81 7.56
N PRO A 53 5.27 0.35 8.06
CA PRO A 53 3.99 0.88 7.63
C PRO A 53 3.82 2.36 8.01
N CYS A 54 3.33 3.17 7.08
CA CYS A 54 3.04 4.58 7.27
C CYS A 54 1.59 4.79 7.73
N ARG A 55 1.28 5.95 8.30
CA ARG A 55 -0.08 6.32 8.75
C ARG A 55 -0.37 7.77 8.45
N GLY A 56 -1.66 8.12 8.41
CA GLY A 56 -2.10 9.50 8.27
C GLY A 56 -1.59 10.15 6.98
N GLU A 57 -1.08 11.37 7.09
CA GLU A 57 -0.62 12.19 5.96
C GLU A 57 0.59 11.58 5.23
N ASP A 58 1.52 10.96 5.96
CA ASP A 58 2.69 10.29 5.36
C ASP A 58 2.28 9.20 4.36
N LEU A 59 1.23 8.44 4.69
CA LEU A 59 0.73 7.39 3.81
C LEU A 59 0.12 7.98 2.52
N VAL A 60 -0.55 9.13 2.62
CA VAL A 60 -1.13 9.84 1.47
C VAL A 60 -0.04 10.36 0.55
N LEU A 61 1.05 10.89 1.11
CA LEU A 61 2.23 11.34 0.35
C LEU A 61 2.89 10.16 -0.38
N VAL A 62 3.15 9.06 0.33
CA VAL A 62 3.73 7.84 -0.29
C VAL A 62 2.86 7.35 -1.45
N PHE A 63 1.54 7.29 -1.29
CA PHE A 63 0.65 6.89 -2.39
C PHE A 63 0.74 7.85 -3.57
N SER A 64 0.72 9.15 -3.32
CA SER A 64 0.82 10.17 -4.37
C SER A 64 2.13 10.00 -5.16
N GLU A 65 3.25 9.79 -4.49
CA GLU A 65 4.56 9.66 -5.13
C GLU A 65 4.71 8.32 -5.87
N VAL A 66 4.33 7.20 -5.24
CA VAL A 66 4.50 5.86 -5.81
C VAL A 66 3.62 5.66 -7.05
N PHE A 67 2.38 6.16 -7.05
CA PHE A 67 1.44 6.00 -8.17
C PHE A 67 1.56 7.07 -9.27
N ARG A 68 2.28 8.18 -9.03
CA ARG A 68 2.49 9.23 -10.04
C ARG A 68 3.53 8.84 -11.10
N VAL A 69 4.51 8.02 -10.73
CA VAL A 69 5.65 7.69 -11.61
C VAL A 69 5.28 6.82 -12.82
N GLU A 70 4.16 6.10 -12.80
CA GLU A 70 3.71 5.28 -13.95
C GLU A 70 2.70 5.99 -14.86
N GLN A 71 2.37 7.26 -14.59
CA GLN A 71 1.51 8.08 -15.46
C GLN A 71 2.31 9.10 -16.31
N GLY A 72 3.65 9.01 -16.27
CA GLY A 72 4.56 9.85 -17.05
C GLY A 72 5.18 9.11 -18.22
#